data_AF-A0A9P3PWW9-F1
#
_entry.id   AF-A0A9P3PWW9-F1
#
_cell.length_a   1.000
_cell.length_b   1.000
_cell.length_c   1.000
_cell.angle_alpha   90.00
_cell.angle_beta   90.00
_cell.angle_gamma   90.00
#
_symmetry.space_group_name_H-M   'P 1'
#
loop_
_entity.id
_entity.type
_entity.pdbx_description
1 polymer ?
#
loop_
_entity_poly.entity_id
_entity_poly.type
_entity_poly.pdbx_seq_one_letter_code
_entity_poly.pdbx_strand_id
1 'polypeptide(L)'
;MHSLPADVLLVIFKIVFHESLNHVRSMEPLLRSNGEIPDAMFFGGDNSAICWGNFDIHSSNFFPFALSSVCTCWRDIMSTIPIFWTRLVIFVGKDETPLSDVRQYLEWSRGLIIDVYVTRREDDFGEAEKRVHDPHEYEYARELVALMAPHFHRMKVVSFKLLQSSSLPRLLEDFYGSAPYLQTLDLRCEFDDGGPLDVDRKDRHPLVLPTLLMLSVDGRTLHRILSRFVAGVVLGIDEDNDVHLDVSHFTPHHDGERVDLHDFLAAVTRIQHIRELRLRDMALTWSDPRPSLNPYVYVPLEYSRITLEDLPAGAVQEFIHSTGFPDYESFEVIRCPVGALTVPLLADKLSLRRITDGDPADLAAFISTWEGRKLKLDRCPAAAVDAVLDALTVAHDSSEGDAPRLGARFLRELHLTSCGEFSFARLRRAFEVRQAWAEARGWTLELDRDWADTSPLTMAFVTGRRPALSRDDQEWHDKTDVVRWIPERS
;
A
#
# COMPACT_ATOMS: atom_id res chain seq x y z
N MET A 1 28.70 41.40 -9.49
CA MET A 1 29.22 40.02 -9.33
C MET A 1 29.50 39.49 -10.72
N HIS A 2 30.74 39.12 -11.03
CA HIS A 2 31.08 38.52 -12.31
C HIS A 2 30.42 37.14 -12.41
N SER A 3 29.66 36.89 -13.47
CA SER A 3 29.05 35.59 -13.73
C SER A 3 30.16 34.54 -13.88
N LEU A 4 30.05 33.43 -13.16
CA LEU A 4 30.94 32.28 -13.34
C LEU A 4 30.90 31.82 -14.81
N PRO A 5 32.03 31.36 -15.38
CA PRO A 5 32.05 30.72 -16.69
C PRO A 5 31.09 29.52 -16.77
N ALA A 6 30.51 29.27 -17.95
CA ALA A 6 29.49 28.25 -18.16
C ALA A 6 29.98 26.82 -17.86
N ASP A 7 31.24 26.54 -18.15
CA ASP A 7 31.93 25.28 -17.81
C ASP A 7 32.05 25.09 -16.30
N VAL A 8 32.36 26.15 -15.55
CA VAL A 8 32.40 26.10 -14.07
C VAL A 8 31.00 25.86 -13.50
N LEU A 9 29.98 26.56 -14.01
CA LEU A 9 28.58 26.33 -13.60
C LEU A 9 28.13 24.90 -13.88
N LEU A 10 28.48 24.35 -15.05
CA LEU A 10 28.15 22.98 -15.41
C LEU A 10 28.79 21.96 -14.46
N VAL A 11 30.04 22.18 -14.02
CA VAL A 11 30.68 21.33 -12.99
C VAL A 11 29.92 21.40 -11.68
N ILE A 12 29.52 22.60 -11.24
CA ILE A 12 28.72 22.77 -10.02
C ILE A 12 27.38 22.02 -10.14
N PHE A 13 26.67 22.17 -11.26
CA PHE A 13 25.39 21.50 -11.48
C PHE A 13 25.51 19.98 -11.47
N LYS A 14 26.61 19.43 -12.04
CA LYS A 14 26.90 17.99 -11.97
C LYS A 14 27.15 17.52 -10.53
N ILE A 15 27.85 18.31 -9.71
CA ILE A 15 28.08 17.99 -8.30
C ILE A 15 26.74 17.94 -7.56
N VAL A 16 25.91 18.98 -7.69
CA VAL A 16 24.57 19.04 -7.04
C VAL A 16 23.67 17.90 -7.52
N PHE A 17 23.71 17.56 -8.81
CA PHE A 17 23.02 16.40 -9.37
C PHE A 17 23.48 15.07 -8.73
N HIS A 18 24.79 14.87 -8.57
CA HIS A 18 25.29 13.65 -7.91
C HIS A 18 24.93 13.60 -6.42
N GLU A 19 24.93 14.74 -5.73
CA GLU A 19 24.47 14.82 -4.34
C GLU A 19 22.97 14.48 -4.21
N SER A 20 22.15 14.92 -5.16
CA SER A 20 20.73 14.57 -5.23
C SER A 20 20.48 13.12 -5.68
N LEU A 21 21.48 12.39 -6.15
CA LEU A 21 21.39 10.94 -6.37
C LEU A 21 21.85 10.12 -5.15
N ASN A 22 22.89 10.58 -4.45
CA ASN A 22 23.60 9.76 -3.46
C ASN A 22 22.87 9.56 -2.11
N HIS A 23 21.73 10.22 -1.89
CA HIS A 23 20.95 10.04 -0.65
C HIS A 23 20.24 8.67 -0.55
N VAL A 24 20.35 7.82 -1.58
CA VAL A 24 19.68 6.49 -1.66
C VAL A 24 20.48 5.36 -1.03
N ARG A 25 21.81 5.45 -1.01
CA ARG A 25 22.67 4.33 -0.58
C ARG A 25 22.52 3.95 0.91
N SER A 26 21.73 4.68 1.69
CA SER A 26 21.46 4.39 3.11
C SER A 26 20.18 3.57 3.37
N MET A 27 19.38 3.22 2.35
CA MET A 27 18.00 2.72 2.55
C MET A 27 17.60 1.46 1.75
N GLU A 28 18.51 0.78 1.03
CA GLU A 28 18.15 -0.43 0.25
C GLU A 28 18.47 -1.75 0.97
N PRO A 29 17.48 -2.38 1.63
CA PRO A 29 17.46 -3.85 1.75
C PRO A 29 16.38 -4.53 0.89
N LEU A 30 15.45 -3.79 0.26
CA LEU A 30 14.21 -4.38 -0.30
C LEU A 30 14.20 -4.67 -1.81
N LEU A 31 15.19 -4.22 -2.59
CA LEU A 31 15.21 -4.37 -4.05
C LEU A 31 16.26 -5.37 -4.58
N ARG A 32 16.92 -6.15 -3.71
CA ARG A 32 17.89 -7.17 -4.12
C ARG A 32 17.29 -8.57 -4.14
N SER A 33 16.33 -8.80 -5.02
CA SER A 33 16.05 -10.15 -5.51
C SER A 33 15.55 -10.07 -6.94
N ASN A 34 16.33 -10.66 -7.85
CA ASN A 34 16.02 -11.06 -9.23
C ASN A 34 16.60 -10.16 -10.34
N GLY A 35 17.46 -10.79 -11.14
CA GLY A 35 17.41 -10.68 -12.61
C GLY A 35 18.19 -9.55 -13.27
N GLU A 36 19.00 -9.92 -14.25
CA GLU A 36 19.80 -9.05 -15.11
C GLU A 36 18.93 -8.06 -15.92
N ILE A 37 19.25 -6.77 -15.87
CA ILE A 37 18.59 -5.72 -16.66
C ILE A 37 19.22 -5.69 -18.08
N PRO A 38 18.42 -5.59 -19.16
CA PRO A 38 18.95 -5.50 -20.53
C PRO A 38 19.80 -4.25 -20.78
N ASP A 39 20.92 -4.46 -21.47
CA ASP A 39 21.93 -3.47 -21.86
C ASP A 39 21.35 -2.32 -22.73
N ALA A 40 21.26 -1.11 -22.18
CA ALA A 40 21.17 0.11 -22.99
C ALA A 40 21.70 1.39 -22.28
N MET A 41 22.71 1.97 -22.95
CA MET A 41 23.23 3.35 -22.88
C MET A 41 24.06 3.79 -21.66
N PHE A 42 25.38 3.67 -21.86
CA PHE A 42 26.47 4.02 -20.96
C PHE A 42 26.85 5.50 -20.97
N PHE A 43 27.07 6.05 -19.77
CA PHE A 43 28.20 6.93 -19.49
C PHE A 43 28.86 6.46 -18.18
N GLY A 44 29.92 5.65 -18.30
CA GLY A 44 30.85 5.37 -17.19
C GLY A 44 30.50 4.22 -16.23
N GLY A 45 30.77 2.99 -16.64
CA GLY A 45 31.44 1.96 -15.81
C GLY A 45 30.70 1.22 -14.70
N ASP A 46 29.67 1.79 -14.08
CA ASP A 46 28.93 1.12 -13.00
C ASP A 46 27.43 1.01 -13.34
N ASN A 47 26.95 -0.23 -13.48
CA ASN A 47 25.56 -0.64 -13.76
C ASN A 47 24.56 -0.29 -12.62
N SER A 48 24.82 0.74 -11.81
CA SER A 48 23.79 1.20 -10.87
C SER A 48 22.73 1.94 -11.66
N ALA A 49 21.56 1.31 -11.83
CA ALA A 49 20.34 2.00 -12.22
C ALA A 49 20.25 3.30 -11.43
N ILE A 50 20.12 4.44 -12.13
CA ILE A 50 19.98 5.73 -11.48
C ILE A 50 18.60 5.73 -10.80
N CYS A 51 18.59 5.33 -9.54
CA CYS A 51 17.43 5.46 -8.67
C CYS A 51 17.61 6.77 -7.92
N TRP A 52 16.75 7.73 -8.24
CA TRP A 52 16.65 8.93 -7.45
C TRP A 52 16.12 8.59 -6.05
N GLY A 53 16.54 9.35 -5.04
CA GLY A 53 16.07 9.09 -3.67
C GLY A 53 14.63 9.47 -3.40
N ASN A 54 14.17 9.01 -2.23
CA ASN A 54 12.98 9.48 -1.55
C ASN A 54 13.22 10.92 -1.08
N PHE A 55 13.33 11.83 -2.04
CA PHE A 55 13.33 13.25 -1.78
C PHE A 55 11.90 13.71 -1.62
N ASP A 56 11.74 14.66 -0.72
CA ASP A 56 10.54 15.49 -0.71
C ASP A 56 10.48 16.27 -2.02
N ILE A 57 9.56 15.87 -2.90
CA ILE A 57 9.31 16.50 -4.21
C ILE A 57 8.75 17.93 -4.06
N HIS A 58 8.27 18.29 -2.87
CA HIS A 58 7.76 19.62 -2.55
C HIS A 58 8.86 20.55 -2.04
N SER A 59 10.09 20.06 -1.84
CA SER A 59 11.21 20.87 -1.39
C SER A 59 11.54 21.99 -2.39
N SER A 60 11.67 23.23 -1.90
CA SER A 60 12.09 24.38 -2.72
C SER A 60 13.51 24.25 -3.29
N ASN A 61 14.32 23.35 -2.74
CA ASN A 61 15.69 23.07 -3.18
C ASN A 61 15.76 21.90 -4.19
N PHE A 62 14.62 21.47 -4.73
CA PHE A 62 14.58 20.31 -5.62
C PHE A 62 15.34 20.56 -6.94
N PHE A 63 16.31 19.70 -7.21
CA PHE A 63 17.04 19.67 -8.47
C PHE A 63 16.16 19.04 -9.57
N PRO A 64 16.10 19.58 -10.81
CA PRO A 64 16.86 20.72 -11.34
C PRO A 64 16.18 22.09 -11.13
N PHE A 65 14.93 22.12 -10.67
CA PHE A 65 14.08 23.31 -10.71
C PHE A 65 14.64 24.49 -9.92
N ALA A 66 15.17 24.24 -8.71
CA ALA A 66 15.79 25.25 -7.87
C ALA A 66 16.92 26.02 -8.60
N LEU A 67 17.77 25.32 -9.34
CA LEU A 67 18.88 25.94 -10.07
C LEU A 67 18.41 26.61 -11.36
N SER A 68 17.47 26.00 -12.07
CA SER A 68 16.91 26.52 -13.32
C SER A 68 16.04 27.79 -13.14
N SER A 69 15.58 28.07 -11.91
CA SER A 69 14.80 29.26 -11.56
C SER A 69 15.68 30.47 -11.19
N VAL A 70 16.99 30.28 -10.96
CA VAL A 70 17.91 31.36 -10.57
C VAL A 70 18.03 32.43 -11.65
N CYS A 71 18.34 32.04 -12.89
CA CYS A 71 18.35 32.93 -14.05
C CYS A 71 18.29 32.14 -15.37
N THR A 72 18.00 32.83 -16.47
CA THR A 72 17.92 32.22 -17.81
C THR A 72 19.23 31.56 -18.24
N CYS A 73 20.38 32.18 -17.95
CA CYS A 73 21.68 31.61 -18.27
C CYS A 73 21.91 30.24 -17.58
N TRP A 74 21.51 30.08 -16.32
CA TRP A 74 21.65 28.81 -15.60
C TRP A 74 20.74 27.75 -16.22
N ARG A 75 19.49 28.11 -16.52
CA ARG A 75 18.53 27.26 -17.21
C ARG A 75 19.05 26.80 -18.58
N ASP A 76 19.60 27.71 -19.38
CA ASP A 76 20.14 27.41 -20.70
C ASP A 76 21.35 26.47 -20.63
N ILE A 77 22.21 26.62 -19.63
CA ILE A 77 23.34 25.69 -19.41
C ILE A 77 22.80 24.31 -19.01
N MET A 78 21.84 24.26 -18.08
CA MET A 78 21.25 23.00 -17.60
C MET A 78 20.48 22.26 -18.71
N SER A 79 19.81 22.97 -19.62
CA SER A 79 19.07 22.35 -20.73
C SER A 79 19.98 21.63 -21.74
N THR A 80 21.29 21.93 -21.75
CA THR A 80 22.26 21.21 -22.58
C THR A 80 22.51 19.78 -22.11
N ILE A 81 22.14 19.44 -20.86
CA ILE A 81 22.43 18.17 -20.20
C ILE A 81 21.13 17.41 -19.93
N PRO A 82 20.76 16.44 -20.79
CA PRO A 82 19.45 15.78 -20.71
C PRO A 82 19.20 15.01 -19.41
N ILE A 83 20.26 14.45 -18.82
CA ILE A 83 20.15 13.65 -17.60
C ILE A 83 19.67 14.47 -16.39
N PHE A 84 19.79 15.79 -16.43
CA PHE A 84 19.23 16.66 -15.39
C PHE A 84 17.70 16.72 -15.42
N TRP A 85 17.08 16.34 -16.53
CA TRP A 85 15.65 16.47 -16.79
C TRP A 85 14.94 15.11 -16.84
N THR A 86 15.52 14.07 -16.22
CA THR A 86 14.90 12.73 -16.15
C THR A 86 13.93 12.57 -14.99
N ARG A 87 13.75 13.59 -14.15
CA ARG A 87 12.78 13.62 -13.06
C ARG A 87 12.01 14.93 -13.10
N LEU A 88 10.74 14.83 -13.49
CA LEU A 88 9.86 15.96 -13.70
C LEU A 88 8.85 16.03 -12.55
N VAL A 89 8.81 17.18 -11.86
CA VAL A 89 7.77 17.51 -10.88
C VAL A 89 6.94 18.63 -11.45
N ILE A 90 5.65 18.37 -11.63
CA ILE A 90 4.71 19.25 -12.28
C ILE A 90 3.65 19.61 -11.25
N PHE A 91 3.55 20.89 -10.93
CA PHE A 91 2.54 21.38 -9.99
C PHE A 91 1.25 21.70 -10.75
N VAL A 92 0.11 21.38 -10.14
CA VAL A 92 -1.23 21.76 -10.58
C VAL A 92 -1.90 22.62 -9.51
N GLY A 93 -2.86 23.47 -9.90
CA GLY A 93 -3.60 24.34 -8.98
C GLY A 93 -3.17 25.80 -9.08
N LYS A 94 -3.03 26.48 -7.93
CA LYS A 94 -2.87 27.95 -7.89
C LYS A 94 -1.56 28.45 -8.50
N ASP A 95 -0.47 27.71 -8.29
CA ASP A 95 0.87 28.01 -8.80
C ASP A 95 1.38 26.84 -9.67
N GLU A 96 0.57 26.52 -10.68
CA GLU A 96 0.85 25.44 -11.62
C GLU A 96 2.12 25.68 -12.45
N THR A 97 2.80 24.60 -12.81
CA THR A 97 3.92 24.68 -13.75
C THR A 97 3.37 25.05 -15.13
N PRO A 98 3.85 26.08 -15.83
CA PRO A 98 3.34 26.38 -17.17
C PRO A 98 3.53 25.19 -18.14
N LEU A 99 2.52 24.87 -18.95
CA LEU A 99 2.61 23.78 -19.94
C LEU A 99 3.74 23.98 -20.96
N SER A 100 4.12 25.24 -21.23
CA SER A 100 5.30 25.57 -22.05
C SER A 100 6.58 25.06 -21.43
N ASP A 101 6.70 25.14 -20.11
CA ASP A 101 7.88 24.72 -19.36
C ASP A 101 7.91 23.18 -19.29
N VAL A 102 6.75 22.54 -19.04
CA VAL A 102 6.63 21.07 -19.12
C VAL A 102 7.09 20.55 -20.48
N ARG A 103 6.66 21.20 -21.57
CA ARG A 103 7.09 20.85 -22.93
C ARG A 103 8.60 20.96 -23.09
N GLN A 104 9.20 22.05 -22.61
CA GLN A 104 10.65 22.23 -22.64
C GLN A 104 11.36 21.15 -21.83
N TYR A 105 10.86 20.78 -20.64
CA TYR A 105 11.47 19.75 -19.82
C TYR A 105 11.46 18.37 -20.51
N LEU A 106 10.32 18.03 -21.13
CA LEU A 106 10.19 16.81 -21.93
C LEU A 106 11.14 16.82 -23.13
N GLU A 107 11.31 17.95 -23.82
CA GLU A 107 12.28 18.12 -24.91
C GLU A 107 13.74 18.00 -24.42
N TRP A 108 14.08 18.64 -23.30
CA TRP A 108 15.43 18.63 -22.73
C TRP A 108 15.86 17.24 -22.27
N SER A 109 14.93 16.43 -21.76
CA SER A 109 15.20 15.02 -21.42
C SER A 109 15.50 14.12 -22.63
N ARG A 110 15.24 14.60 -23.86
CA ARG A 110 15.47 13.92 -25.14
C ARG A 110 14.79 12.55 -25.22
N GLY A 111 15.57 11.47 -25.35
CA GLY A 111 15.08 10.09 -25.42
C GLY A 111 15.38 9.29 -24.15
N LEU A 112 15.83 9.94 -23.08
CA LEU A 112 16.12 9.25 -21.83
C LEU A 112 14.84 8.78 -21.15
N ILE A 113 14.98 7.73 -20.32
CA ILE A 113 13.92 7.28 -19.42
C ILE A 113 13.65 8.36 -18.37
N ILE A 114 12.37 8.64 -18.11
CA ILE A 114 11.95 9.71 -17.23
C ILE A 114 10.97 9.26 -16.14
N ASP A 115 11.04 9.92 -14.99
CA ASP A 115 10.06 9.86 -13.90
C ASP A 115 9.23 11.13 -13.95
N VAL A 116 7.90 11.01 -13.92
CA VAL A 116 6.98 12.15 -13.92
C VAL A 116 6.07 12.09 -12.71
N TYR A 117 6.09 13.16 -11.92
CA TYR A 117 5.25 13.38 -10.76
C TYR A 117 4.39 14.62 -11.00
N VAL A 118 3.08 14.46 -10.92
CA VAL A 118 2.08 15.52 -11.05
C VAL A 118 1.37 15.62 -9.71
N THR A 119 1.47 16.78 -9.07
CA THR A 119 0.97 16.96 -7.70
C THR A 119 0.59 18.40 -7.41
N ARG A 120 -0.03 18.66 -6.26
CA ARG A 120 -0.32 20.01 -5.76
C ARG A 120 0.78 20.46 -4.80
N ARG A 121 0.88 21.75 -4.53
CA ARG A 121 1.77 22.24 -3.45
C ARG A 121 1.11 21.99 -2.10
N GLU A 122 1.92 21.81 -1.05
CA GLU A 122 1.39 21.56 0.29
C GLU A 122 0.47 22.69 0.78
N ASP A 123 0.79 23.93 0.41
CA ASP A 123 0.02 25.13 0.75
C ASP A 123 -1.36 25.18 0.09
N ASP A 124 -1.59 24.40 -0.98
CA ASP A 124 -2.86 24.37 -1.72
C ASP A 124 -3.92 23.48 -1.04
N PHE A 125 -3.56 22.71 0.00
CA PHE A 125 -4.48 21.83 0.73
C PHE A 125 -5.21 22.53 1.89
N GLY A 126 -5.42 23.85 1.84
CA GLY A 126 -6.13 24.58 2.90
C GLY A 126 -7.56 24.05 3.13
N GLU A 127 -7.94 23.82 4.41
CA GLU A 127 -9.18 23.12 4.80
C GLU A 127 -10.49 23.71 4.25
N ALA A 128 -10.51 25.01 3.93
CA ALA A 128 -11.72 25.70 3.47
C ALA A 128 -12.02 25.49 1.97
N GLU A 129 -11.03 25.14 1.15
CA GLU A 129 -11.17 25.00 -0.31
C GLU A 129 -11.30 23.53 -0.77
N LYS A 130 -11.02 22.56 0.11
CA LYS A 130 -10.99 21.12 -0.20
C LYS A 130 -12.26 20.52 -0.79
N ARG A 131 -13.42 21.18 -0.67
CA ARG A 131 -14.72 20.66 -1.12
C ARG A 131 -15.29 21.36 -2.34
N VAL A 132 -14.59 22.34 -2.89
CA VAL A 132 -15.05 23.05 -4.08
C VAL A 132 -14.45 22.35 -5.30
N HIS A 133 -15.32 21.87 -6.19
CA HIS A 133 -14.94 21.38 -7.52
C HIS A 133 -13.99 22.39 -8.16
N ASP A 134 -12.85 21.94 -8.69
CA ASP A 134 -11.79 22.78 -9.25
C ASP A 134 -11.70 22.47 -10.75
N PRO A 135 -12.54 23.10 -11.60
CA PRO A 135 -12.56 22.81 -13.03
C PRO A 135 -11.20 23.07 -13.70
N HIS A 136 -10.40 23.98 -13.11
CA HIS A 136 -9.09 24.35 -13.63
C HIS A 136 -8.09 23.21 -13.47
N GLU A 137 -8.11 22.49 -12.34
CA GLU A 137 -7.29 21.27 -12.15
C GLU A 137 -7.60 20.24 -13.25
N TYR A 138 -8.88 20.00 -13.51
CA TYR A 138 -9.31 19.05 -14.55
C TYR A 138 -8.77 19.46 -15.93
N GLU A 139 -9.05 20.69 -16.38
CA GLU A 139 -8.64 21.18 -17.69
C GLU A 139 -7.12 21.11 -17.87
N TYR A 140 -6.37 21.59 -16.87
CA TYR A 140 -4.92 21.54 -16.88
C TYR A 140 -4.38 20.10 -16.93
N ALA A 141 -4.93 19.20 -16.09
CA ALA A 141 -4.51 17.79 -16.08
C ALA A 141 -4.79 17.10 -17.44
N ARG A 142 -5.90 17.43 -18.11
CA ARG A 142 -6.21 16.92 -19.45
C ARG A 142 -5.21 17.39 -20.50
N GLU A 143 -4.83 18.67 -20.50
CA GLU A 143 -3.82 19.20 -21.41
C GLU A 143 -2.45 18.60 -21.14
N LEU A 144 -2.10 18.43 -19.87
CA LEU A 144 -0.86 17.79 -19.45
C LEU A 144 -0.76 16.33 -19.92
N VAL A 145 -1.83 15.55 -19.74
CA VAL A 145 -1.89 14.16 -20.22
C VAL A 145 -1.71 14.10 -21.74
N ALA A 146 -2.35 15.00 -22.49
CA ALA A 146 -2.17 15.08 -23.94
C ALA A 146 -0.73 15.42 -24.35
N LEU A 147 -0.06 16.29 -23.58
CA LEU A 147 1.35 16.63 -23.76
C LEU A 147 2.29 15.46 -23.44
N MET A 148 1.95 14.65 -22.43
CA MET A 148 2.74 13.52 -21.95
C MET A 148 2.60 12.26 -22.80
N ALA A 149 1.44 12.04 -23.42
CA ALA A 149 1.11 10.81 -24.13
C ALA A 149 2.19 10.35 -25.16
N PRO A 150 2.80 11.23 -25.99
CA PRO A 150 3.85 10.81 -26.92
C PRO A 150 5.11 10.25 -26.25
N HIS A 151 5.34 10.59 -24.98
CA HIS A 151 6.53 10.20 -24.22
C HIS A 151 6.28 9.01 -23.28
N PHE A 152 5.07 8.45 -23.24
CA PHE A 152 4.71 7.41 -22.29
C PHE A 152 5.60 6.15 -22.39
N HIS A 153 6.04 5.80 -23.61
CA HIS A 153 6.90 4.64 -23.88
C HIS A 153 8.29 4.69 -23.20
N ARG A 154 8.73 5.86 -22.71
CA ARG A 154 10.00 6.05 -22.00
C ARG A 154 9.80 6.50 -20.54
N MET A 155 8.59 6.41 -20.01
CA MET A 155 8.32 6.72 -18.62
C MET A 155 8.57 5.49 -17.75
N LYS A 156 9.28 5.68 -16.65
CA LYS A 156 9.51 4.65 -15.62
C LYS A 156 8.54 4.81 -14.45
N VAL A 157 8.31 6.05 -14.03
CA VAL A 157 7.33 6.40 -13.00
C VAL A 157 6.36 7.42 -13.57
N VAL A 158 5.07 7.17 -13.36
CA VAL A 158 4.00 8.14 -13.61
C VAL A 158 3.13 8.22 -12.37
N SER A 159 3.21 9.34 -11.65
CA SER A 159 2.44 9.58 -10.43
C SER A 159 1.59 10.84 -10.58
N PHE A 160 0.28 10.71 -10.47
CA PHE A 160 -0.69 11.79 -10.39
C PHE A 160 -1.32 11.74 -8.99
N LYS A 161 -1.08 12.79 -8.20
CA LYS A 161 -1.63 12.99 -6.86
C LYS A 161 -2.43 14.29 -6.86
N LEU A 162 -3.69 14.18 -7.25
CA LEU A 162 -4.57 15.31 -7.53
C LEU A 162 -5.62 15.49 -6.42
N LEU A 163 -6.36 16.58 -6.46
CA LEU A 163 -7.45 16.81 -5.53
C LEU A 163 -8.65 15.92 -5.88
N GLN A 164 -9.04 15.89 -7.16
CA GLN A 164 -10.28 15.27 -7.64
C GLN A 164 -10.05 14.04 -8.51
N SER A 165 -10.92 13.03 -8.36
CA SER A 165 -10.89 11.82 -9.20
C SER A 165 -11.13 12.11 -10.68
N SER A 166 -11.94 13.13 -10.99
CA SER A 166 -12.25 13.55 -12.35
C SER A 166 -11.02 14.05 -13.11
N SER A 167 -10.07 14.68 -12.40
CA SER A 167 -8.80 15.20 -12.93
C SER A 167 -7.79 14.10 -13.26
N LEU A 168 -7.97 12.88 -12.73
CA LEU A 168 -7.04 11.79 -12.96
C LEU A 168 -7.02 11.35 -14.44
N PRO A 169 -5.85 10.96 -14.97
CA PRO A 169 -5.75 10.31 -16.26
C PRO A 169 -6.61 9.04 -16.29
N ARG A 170 -7.34 8.84 -17.39
CA ARG A 170 -8.15 7.66 -17.61
C ARG A 170 -7.26 6.55 -18.16
N LEU A 171 -6.93 5.56 -17.32
CA LEU A 171 -5.87 4.59 -17.63
C LEU A 171 -5.99 3.96 -19.04
N LEU A 172 -7.19 3.50 -19.40
CA LEU A 172 -7.43 2.81 -20.67
C LEU A 172 -7.72 3.73 -21.86
N GLU A 173 -8.03 5.02 -21.60
CA GLU A 173 -8.29 5.96 -22.67
C GLU A 173 -7.05 6.77 -23.01
N ASP A 174 -6.37 7.29 -22.00
CA ASP A 174 -5.30 8.26 -22.19
C ASP A 174 -3.95 7.61 -22.47
N PHE A 175 -3.75 6.39 -21.98
CA PHE A 175 -2.56 5.60 -22.24
C PHE A 175 -2.90 4.48 -23.21
N TYR A 176 -2.06 4.31 -24.24
CA TYR A 176 -2.23 3.30 -25.26
C TYR A 176 -0.86 2.85 -25.78
N GLY A 177 -0.81 1.62 -26.28
CA GLY A 177 0.42 1.02 -26.76
C GLY A 177 1.23 0.36 -25.65
N SER A 178 2.54 0.32 -25.83
CA SER A 178 3.48 -0.35 -24.91
C SER A 178 4.27 0.67 -24.11
N ALA A 179 4.33 0.49 -22.79
CA ALA A 179 5.22 1.24 -21.90
C ALA A 179 6.22 0.27 -21.25
N PRO A 180 7.27 -0.12 -21.99
CA PRO A 180 8.17 -1.21 -21.60
C PRO A 180 9.07 -0.90 -20.41
N TYR A 181 9.11 0.35 -19.95
CA TYR A 181 9.93 0.76 -18.81
C TYR A 181 9.09 1.17 -17.60
N LEU A 182 7.76 1.21 -17.72
CA LEU A 182 6.89 1.70 -16.65
C LEU A 182 6.90 0.69 -15.51
N GLN A 183 7.44 1.11 -14.37
CA GLN A 183 7.53 0.32 -13.13
C GLN A 183 6.49 0.76 -12.11
N THR A 184 6.18 2.06 -12.07
CA THR A 184 5.21 2.62 -11.12
C THR A 184 4.20 3.47 -11.85
N LEU A 185 2.93 3.12 -11.68
CA LEU A 185 1.78 3.90 -12.10
C LEU A 185 0.93 4.21 -10.88
N ASP A 186 0.88 5.46 -10.47
CA ASP A 186 0.25 5.92 -9.24
C ASP A 186 -0.76 7.03 -9.54
N LEU A 187 -2.05 6.71 -9.60
CA LEU A 187 -3.15 7.61 -9.93
C LEU A 187 -4.06 7.75 -8.69
N ARG A 188 -3.78 8.73 -7.83
CA ARG A 188 -4.53 8.96 -6.58
C ARG A 188 -5.15 10.34 -6.55
N CYS A 189 -6.35 10.41 -5.98
CA CYS A 189 -7.02 11.65 -5.63
C CYS A 189 -7.28 11.71 -4.12
N GLU A 190 -7.46 12.91 -3.58
CA GLU A 190 -7.92 13.09 -2.20
C GLU A 190 -9.45 12.92 -2.10
N PHE A 191 -10.19 13.31 -3.14
CA PHE A 191 -11.65 13.26 -3.18
C PHE A 191 -12.15 12.56 -4.44
N ASP A 192 -13.00 11.55 -4.22
CA ASP A 192 -13.84 10.99 -5.28
C ASP A 192 -15.03 11.94 -5.52
N ASP A 193 -15.06 12.59 -6.67
CA ASP A 193 -16.08 13.55 -7.09
C ASP A 193 -17.06 12.97 -8.12
N GLY A 194 -17.09 11.65 -8.31
CA GLY A 194 -17.99 10.98 -9.25
C GLY A 194 -17.45 10.96 -10.67
N GLY A 195 -16.76 12.02 -11.05
CA GLY A 195 -16.22 12.23 -12.39
C GLY A 195 -17.26 12.14 -13.51
N PRO A 196 -16.90 12.50 -14.74
CA PRO A 196 -17.76 12.26 -15.89
C PRO A 196 -17.95 10.76 -16.10
N LEU A 197 -19.20 10.35 -16.34
CA LEU A 197 -19.50 9.02 -16.87
C LEU A 197 -18.83 8.87 -18.24
N ASP A 198 -18.24 7.70 -18.50
CA ASP A 198 -17.55 7.48 -19.76
C ASP A 198 -18.54 7.50 -20.92
N VAL A 199 -18.23 8.36 -21.89
CA VAL A 199 -18.85 8.33 -23.20
C VAL A 199 -18.14 7.25 -23.99
N ASP A 200 -18.87 6.27 -24.49
CA ASP A 200 -18.34 5.09 -25.16
C ASP A 200 -17.37 5.48 -26.28
N ARG A 201 -16.07 5.31 -26.03
CA ARG A 201 -14.99 5.66 -26.96
C ARG A 201 -14.54 4.42 -27.72
N LYS A 202 -14.35 4.61 -29.03
CA LYS A 202 -13.95 3.58 -29.98
C LYS A 202 -12.68 2.85 -29.56
N ASP A 203 -12.65 1.56 -29.91
CA ASP A 203 -11.57 0.58 -29.77
C ASP A 203 -10.17 1.19 -29.91
N ARG A 204 -9.50 1.41 -28.78
CA ARG A 204 -8.06 1.73 -28.73
C ARG A 204 -7.25 0.45 -28.55
N HIS A 205 -5.98 0.49 -28.94
CA HIS A 205 -5.04 -0.61 -28.72
C HIS A 205 -4.88 -0.91 -27.22
N PRO A 206 -4.71 -2.18 -26.83
CA PRO A 206 -4.51 -2.56 -25.44
C PRO A 206 -3.24 -1.91 -24.88
N LEU A 207 -3.30 -1.55 -23.60
CA LEU A 207 -2.18 -1.01 -22.84
C LEU A 207 -1.33 -2.18 -22.30
N VAL A 208 -0.05 -2.20 -22.67
CA VAL A 208 0.91 -3.25 -22.26
C VAL A 208 1.96 -2.63 -21.34
N LEU A 209 2.06 -3.15 -20.13
CA LEU A 209 2.90 -2.65 -19.02
C LEU A 209 3.77 -3.81 -18.48
N PRO A 210 4.73 -4.32 -19.28
CA PRO A 210 5.41 -5.57 -18.95
C PRO A 210 6.20 -5.45 -17.66
N THR A 211 6.83 -4.30 -17.38
CA THR A 211 7.70 -4.08 -16.21
C THR A 211 6.98 -3.51 -14.99
N LEU A 212 5.64 -3.54 -14.94
CA LEU A 212 4.89 -2.89 -13.88
C LEU A 212 5.11 -3.62 -12.55
N LEU A 213 5.57 -2.89 -11.53
CA LEU A 213 5.80 -3.40 -10.18
C LEU A 213 4.80 -2.82 -9.18
N MET A 214 4.30 -1.61 -9.44
CA MET A 214 3.38 -0.92 -8.55
C MET A 214 2.26 -0.25 -9.36
N LEU A 215 1.02 -0.66 -9.08
CA LEU A 215 -0.19 -0.04 -9.58
C LEU A 215 -0.95 0.55 -8.39
N SER A 216 -1.06 1.86 -8.34
CA SER A 216 -1.93 2.56 -7.40
C SER A 216 -2.99 3.32 -8.17
N VAL A 217 -4.26 3.09 -7.85
CA VAL A 217 -5.38 3.71 -8.55
C VAL A 217 -6.47 4.07 -7.55
N ASP A 218 -7.32 5.03 -7.91
CA ASP A 218 -8.56 5.20 -7.17
C ASP A 218 -9.56 4.08 -7.50
N GLY A 219 -10.54 3.86 -6.62
CA GLY A 219 -11.52 2.80 -6.82
C GLY A 219 -12.41 3.04 -8.05
N ARG A 220 -12.59 4.30 -8.47
CA ARG A 220 -13.33 4.67 -9.68
C ARG A 220 -12.59 4.28 -10.96
N THR A 221 -11.30 4.58 -11.05
CA THR A 221 -10.44 4.16 -12.16
C THR A 221 -10.41 2.64 -12.23
N LEU A 222 -10.26 1.97 -11.09
CA LEU A 222 -10.32 0.51 -11.08
C LEU A 222 -11.69 0.00 -11.56
N HIS A 223 -12.80 0.52 -11.05
CA HIS A 223 -14.14 0.13 -11.50
C HIS A 223 -14.32 0.27 -13.02
N ARG A 224 -13.79 1.35 -13.62
CA ARG A 224 -13.76 1.52 -15.08
C ARG A 224 -12.94 0.43 -15.78
N ILE A 225 -11.77 0.09 -15.24
CA ILE A 225 -10.95 -1.02 -15.75
C ILE A 225 -11.74 -2.34 -15.66
N LEU A 226 -12.43 -2.59 -14.53
CA LEU A 226 -13.21 -3.82 -14.30
C LEU A 226 -14.36 -3.97 -15.30
N SER A 227 -15.09 -2.89 -15.58
CA SER A 227 -16.19 -2.94 -16.57
C SER A 227 -15.69 -3.28 -17.98
N ARG A 228 -14.45 -2.91 -18.32
CA ARG A 228 -13.81 -3.22 -19.61
C ARG A 228 -13.16 -4.61 -19.66
N PHE A 229 -12.76 -5.18 -18.53
CA PHE A 229 -12.28 -6.57 -18.47
C PHE A 229 -13.35 -7.57 -18.94
N VAL A 230 -14.64 -7.29 -18.72
CA VAL A 230 -15.74 -8.09 -19.27
C VAL A 230 -15.77 -8.06 -20.80
N ALA A 231 -15.29 -6.96 -21.40
CA ALA A 231 -15.16 -6.80 -22.85
C ALA A 231 -13.85 -7.38 -23.41
N GLY A 232 -13.03 -8.07 -22.60
CA GLY A 232 -11.80 -8.74 -23.05
C GLY A 232 -10.54 -7.86 -23.11
N VAL A 233 -10.60 -6.62 -22.60
CA VAL A 233 -9.40 -5.78 -22.46
C VAL A 233 -8.61 -6.25 -21.25
N VAL A 234 -7.36 -6.65 -21.44
CA VAL A 234 -6.45 -7.11 -20.38
C VAL A 234 -5.28 -6.14 -20.27
N LEU A 235 -4.91 -5.76 -19.04
CA LEU A 235 -3.63 -5.10 -18.78
C LEU A 235 -2.52 -6.12 -19.02
N GLY A 236 -1.73 -5.93 -20.07
CA GLY A 236 -0.63 -6.83 -20.39
C GLY A 236 0.52 -6.63 -19.42
N ILE A 237 0.47 -7.29 -18.27
CA ILE A 237 1.55 -7.36 -17.27
C ILE A 237 2.31 -8.66 -17.51
N ASP A 238 3.62 -8.64 -17.34
CA ASP A 238 4.47 -9.83 -17.49
C ASP A 238 4.23 -10.81 -16.33
N GLU A 239 4.25 -12.11 -16.63
CA GLU A 239 4.00 -13.18 -15.65
C GLU A 239 5.11 -13.30 -14.60
N ASP A 240 6.30 -12.76 -14.91
CA ASP A 240 7.44 -12.84 -14.00
C ASP A 240 7.49 -11.70 -12.94
N ASN A 241 6.55 -10.75 -12.99
CA ASN A 241 6.59 -9.55 -12.13
C ASN A 241 5.56 -9.59 -11.00
N ASP A 242 6.07 -9.53 -9.77
CA ASP A 242 5.26 -9.33 -8.56
C ASP A 242 4.70 -7.90 -8.53
N VAL A 243 3.38 -7.76 -8.63
CA VAL A 243 2.69 -6.46 -8.62
C VAL A 243 2.18 -6.11 -7.23
N HIS A 244 2.46 -4.88 -6.79
CA HIS A 244 1.78 -4.24 -5.67
C HIS A 244 0.57 -3.44 -6.17
N LEU A 245 -0.64 -3.84 -5.78
CA LEU A 245 -1.88 -3.14 -6.10
C LEU A 245 -2.40 -2.37 -4.88
N ASP A 246 -2.48 -1.04 -4.99
CA ASP A 246 -3.08 -0.15 -3.98
C ASP A 246 -4.32 0.53 -4.58
N VAL A 247 -5.48 0.24 -4.01
CA VAL A 247 -6.76 0.82 -4.44
C VAL A 247 -7.28 1.68 -3.30
N SER A 248 -7.51 2.96 -3.59
CA SER A 248 -7.99 3.91 -2.59
C SER A 248 -9.22 4.67 -3.04
N HIS A 249 -10.06 5.12 -2.12
CA HIS A 249 -11.15 6.07 -2.38
C HIS A 249 -12.16 5.59 -3.43
N PHE A 250 -13.30 5.14 -2.95
CA PHE A 250 -14.48 4.92 -3.80
C PHE A 250 -15.73 5.32 -3.03
N THR A 251 -16.45 6.30 -3.56
CA THR A 251 -17.76 6.70 -3.03
C THR A 251 -18.78 6.63 -4.17
N PRO A 252 -19.89 5.90 -4.01
CA PRO A 252 -20.96 5.89 -5.01
C PRO A 252 -21.64 7.26 -5.03
N HIS A 253 -21.70 7.91 -6.19
CA HIS A 253 -22.32 9.23 -6.36
C HIS A 253 -23.71 9.17 -7.00
N HIS A 254 -24.03 8.04 -7.63
CA HIS A 254 -25.30 7.85 -8.36
C HIS A 254 -26.03 6.60 -7.88
N ASP A 255 -27.36 6.65 -7.90
CA ASP A 255 -28.19 5.47 -7.64
C ASP A 255 -27.87 4.38 -8.67
N GLY A 256 -27.37 3.24 -8.18
CA GLY A 256 -26.95 2.11 -9.00
C GLY A 256 -25.45 1.99 -9.20
N GLU A 257 -24.67 3.03 -8.86
CA GLU A 257 -23.22 2.90 -8.77
C GLU A 257 -22.88 2.09 -7.51
N ARG A 258 -22.42 0.86 -7.73
CA ARG A 258 -22.02 -0.04 -6.66
C ARG A 258 -20.86 -0.88 -7.16
N VAL A 259 -19.85 -1.03 -6.32
CA VAL A 259 -18.79 -2.02 -6.53
C VAL A 259 -19.12 -3.20 -5.62
N ASP A 260 -19.56 -4.30 -6.21
CA ASP A 260 -19.71 -5.56 -5.49
C ASP A 260 -18.31 -6.13 -5.21
N LEU A 261 -18.06 -6.56 -3.96
CA LEU A 261 -16.76 -7.08 -3.56
C LEU A 261 -16.36 -8.33 -4.35
N HIS A 262 -17.31 -9.21 -4.70
CA HIS A 262 -16.97 -10.40 -5.47
C HIS A 262 -16.58 -10.04 -6.90
N ASP A 263 -17.34 -9.13 -7.53
CA ASP A 263 -17.01 -8.62 -8.86
C ASP A 263 -15.64 -7.93 -8.86
N PHE A 264 -15.34 -7.18 -7.80
CA PHE A 264 -14.03 -6.58 -7.57
C PHE A 264 -12.93 -7.65 -7.50
N LEU A 265 -13.03 -8.60 -6.59
CA LEU A 265 -12.01 -9.65 -6.39
C LEU A 265 -11.83 -10.50 -7.65
N ALA A 266 -12.92 -10.87 -8.32
CA ALA A 266 -12.90 -11.62 -9.56
C ALA A 266 -12.26 -10.87 -10.74
N ALA A 267 -12.19 -9.54 -10.67
CA ALA A 267 -11.49 -8.74 -11.65
C ALA A 267 -10.04 -8.49 -11.25
N VAL A 268 -9.76 -8.35 -9.95
CA VAL A 268 -8.39 -8.26 -9.44
C VAL A 268 -7.61 -9.54 -9.72
N THR A 269 -8.22 -10.73 -9.70
CA THR A 269 -7.54 -11.98 -10.13
C THR A 269 -7.10 -12.01 -11.58
N ARG A 270 -7.66 -11.15 -12.42
CA ARG A 270 -7.25 -11.04 -13.83
C ARG A 270 -5.95 -10.26 -13.97
N ILE A 271 -5.56 -9.52 -12.94
CA ILE A 271 -4.24 -8.93 -12.81
C ILE A 271 -3.36 -10.05 -12.23
N GLN A 272 -2.59 -10.70 -13.10
CA GLN A 272 -1.73 -11.81 -12.71
C GLN A 272 -0.63 -11.32 -11.74
N HIS A 273 -0.14 -12.22 -10.88
CA HIS A 273 1.02 -12.00 -10.01
C HIS A 273 0.93 -10.81 -9.05
N ILE A 274 -0.28 -10.45 -8.60
CA ILE A 274 -0.39 -9.53 -7.46
C ILE A 274 0.21 -10.22 -6.24
N ARG A 275 1.24 -9.62 -5.65
CA ARG A 275 1.87 -10.11 -4.42
C ARG A 275 1.36 -9.38 -3.20
N GLU A 276 1.01 -8.11 -3.36
CA GLU A 276 0.50 -7.27 -2.30
C GLU A 276 -0.76 -6.54 -2.77
N LEU A 277 -1.83 -6.61 -1.98
CA LEU A 277 -3.07 -5.90 -2.22
C LEU A 277 -3.39 -4.99 -1.02
N ARG A 278 -3.59 -3.71 -1.30
CA ARG A 278 -4.05 -2.71 -0.33
C ARG A 278 -5.38 -2.12 -0.80
N LEU A 279 -6.38 -2.13 0.08
CA LEU A 279 -7.67 -1.49 -0.12
C LEU A 279 -7.84 -0.40 0.95
N ARG A 280 -8.12 0.84 0.55
CA ARG A 280 -8.32 1.97 1.46
C ARG A 280 -9.59 2.75 1.14
N ASP A 281 -10.42 3.02 2.14
CA ASP A 281 -11.55 3.97 2.02
C ASP A 281 -12.46 3.65 0.81
N MET A 282 -12.87 2.39 0.73
CA MET A 282 -13.69 1.88 -0.37
C MET A 282 -15.10 1.59 0.15
N ALA A 283 -16.11 2.27 -0.41
CA ALA A 283 -17.52 1.97 -0.17
C ALA A 283 -17.96 0.72 -0.97
N LEU A 284 -17.47 -0.44 -0.53
CA LEU A 284 -17.79 -1.72 -1.12
C LEU A 284 -19.18 -2.17 -0.69
N THR A 285 -19.88 -2.82 -1.62
CA THR A 285 -21.13 -3.54 -1.34
C THR A 285 -20.91 -5.02 -1.53
N TRP A 286 -21.74 -5.83 -0.91
CA TRP A 286 -21.77 -7.27 -1.14
C TRP A 286 -23.22 -7.70 -1.12
N SER A 287 -23.63 -8.34 -2.20
CA SER A 287 -24.95 -8.96 -2.27
C SER A 287 -24.88 -10.31 -1.56
N ASP A 288 -25.91 -10.66 -0.79
CA ASP A 288 -26.04 -12.04 -0.29
C ASP A 288 -25.80 -13.01 -1.47
N PRO A 289 -24.93 -14.02 -1.30
CA PRO A 289 -24.49 -14.86 -2.40
C PRO A 289 -25.71 -15.39 -3.13
N ARG A 290 -25.83 -15.00 -4.41
CA ARG A 290 -27.01 -15.37 -5.21
C ARG A 290 -27.10 -16.90 -5.18
N PRO A 291 -28.23 -17.50 -4.75
CA PRO A 291 -28.34 -18.95 -4.57
C PRO A 291 -28.13 -19.78 -5.86
N SER A 292 -27.96 -19.12 -7.01
CA SER A 292 -27.72 -19.73 -8.32
C SER A 292 -26.25 -19.82 -8.72
N LEU A 293 -25.34 -19.07 -8.10
CA LEU A 293 -23.90 -19.24 -8.30
C LEU A 293 -23.39 -20.14 -7.18
N ASN A 294 -22.60 -21.14 -7.54
CA ASN A 294 -22.00 -22.08 -6.59
C ASN A 294 -21.40 -21.27 -5.43
N PRO A 295 -21.86 -21.42 -4.17
CA PRO A 295 -21.44 -20.60 -3.02
C PRO A 295 -19.95 -20.75 -2.64
N TYR A 296 -19.16 -21.35 -3.52
CA TYR A 296 -17.77 -21.73 -3.34
C TYR A 296 -16.91 -21.31 -4.54
N VAL A 297 -17.31 -20.30 -5.33
CA VAL A 297 -16.36 -19.66 -6.26
C VAL A 297 -15.43 -18.80 -5.41
N TYR A 298 -14.58 -19.47 -4.65
CA TYR A 298 -13.44 -18.86 -4.00
C TYR A 298 -12.59 -18.27 -5.09
N VAL A 299 -12.27 -17.00 -4.93
CA VAL A 299 -11.34 -16.31 -5.80
C VAL A 299 -9.96 -16.73 -5.29
N PRO A 300 -9.21 -17.62 -5.99
CA PRO A 300 -7.92 -18.06 -5.49
C PRO A 300 -6.96 -16.88 -5.57
N LEU A 301 -6.61 -16.35 -4.40
CA LEU A 301 -5.74 -15.19 -4.29
C LEU A 301 -4.42 -15.60 -3.67
N GLU A 302 -3.39 -15.75 -4.50
CA GLU A 302 -2.03 -16.08 -4.06
C GLU A 302 -1.27 -14.83 -3.56
N TYR A 303 -1.90 -14.07 -2.66
CA TYR A 303 -1.30 -12.85 -2.13
C TYR A 303 -0.37 -13.16 -0.97
N SER A 304 0.82 -12.56 -0.98
CA SER A 304 1.70 -12.58 0.19
C SER A 304 1.21 -11.59 1.26
N ARG A 305 0.78 -10.38 0.86
CA ARG A 305 0.39 -9.33 1.80
C ARG A 305 -0.97 -8.72 1.47
N ILE A 306 -1.82 -8.62 2.48
CA ILE A 306 -3.10 -7.90 2.41
C ILE A 306 -3.10 -6.74 3.39
N THR A 307 -3.63 -5.59 2.97
CA THR A 307 -3.88 -4.45 3.84
C THR A 307 -5.27 -3.88 3.57
N LEU A 308 -6.12 -3.91 4.59
CA LEU A 308 -7.47 -3.35 4.56
C LEU A 308 -7.52 -2.14 5.48
N GLU A 309 -7.87 -0.97 4.95
CA GLU A 309 -7.84 0.30 5.68
C GLU A 309 -9.12 1.11 5.48
N ASP A 310 -9.69 1.64 6.56
CA ASP A 310 -10.90 2.48 6.53
C ASP A 310 -12.07 1.86 5.75
N LEU A 311 -12.27 0.54 5.86
CA LEU A 311 -13.37 -0.16 5.20
C LEU A 311 -14.63 -0.17 6.06
N PRO A 312 -15.84 -0.20 5.46
CA PRO A 312 -17.09 -0.25 6.20
C PRO A 312 -17.24 -1.55 7.01
N ALA A 313 -18.11 -1.53 8.03
CA ALA A 313 -18.39 -2.68 8.87
C ALA A 313 -18.87 -3.89 8.04
N GLY A 314 -18.32 -5.07 8.31
CA GLY A 314 -18.62 -6.30 7.58
C GLY A 314 -17.71 -6.55 6.37
N ALA A 315 -17.06 -5.53 5.82
CA ALA A 315 -16.24 -5.67 4.61
C ALA A 315 -15.02 -6.55 4.83
N VAL A 316 -14.39 -6.51 6.02
CA VAL A 316 -13.23 -7.36 6.34
C VAL A 316 -13.63 -8.83 6.36
N GLN A 317 -14.77 -9.15 6.97
CA GLN A 317 -15.29 -10.50 7.11
C GLN A 317 -15.71 -11.05 5.75
N GLU A 318 -16.41 -10.24 4.96
CA GLU A 318 -16.83 -10.63 3.61
C GLU A 318 -15.63 -10.82 2.68
N PHE A 319 -14.59 -9.98 2.82
CA PHE A 319 -13.33 -10.17 2.10
C PHE A 319 -12.73 -11.53 2.42
N ILE A 320 -12.53 -11.85 3.71
CA ILE A 320 -11.94 -13.12 4.13
C ILE A 320 -12.79 -14.31 3.66
N HIS A 321 -14.12 -14.19 3.74
CA HIS A 321 -15.06 -15.19 3.27
C HIS A 321 -14.93 -15.45 1.76
N SER A 322 -14.86 -14.37 0.97
CA SER A 322 -14.78 -14.40 -0.49
C SER A 322 -13.49 -15.01 -1.04
N THR A 323 -12.38 -14.88 -0.31
CA THR A 323 -11.05 -15.29 -0.79
C THR A 323 -10.70 -16.75 -0.55
N GLY A 324 -11.48 -17.48 0.26
CA GLY A 324 -11.39 -18.94 0.33
C GLY A 324 -10.10 -19.53 0.87
N PHE A 325 -9.62 -19.01 2.01
CA PHE A 325 -8.48 -19.55 2.76
C PHE A 325 -7.09 -19.48 2.10
N PRO A 326 -6.64 -18.35 1.53
CA PRO A 326 -5.23 -18.26 1.14
C PRO A 326 -4.34 -18.27 2.39
N ASP A 327 -3.20 -18.95 2.32
CA ASP A 327 -2.16 -18.88 3.36
C ASP A 327 -1.39 -17.56 3.17
N TYR A 328 -1.86 -16.49 3.80
CA TYR A 328 -1.25 -15.17 3.68
C TYR A 328 0.06 -15.08 4.49
N GLU A 329 1.11 -14.48 3.94
CA GLU A 329 2.30 -14.15 4.73
C GLU A 329 1.99 -13.06 5.77
N SER A 330 1.16 -12.07 5.39
CA SER A 330 0.81 -10.95 6.25
C SER A 330 -0.58 -10.38 5.92
N PHE A 331 -1.41 -10.23 6.94
CA PHE A 331 -2.72 -9.60 6.87
C PHE A 331 -2.77 -8.40 7.81
N GLU A 332 -3.04 -7.22 7.29
CA GLU A 332 -3.11 -5.98 8.07
C GLU A 332 -4.49 -5.34 7.97
N VAL A 333 -5.07 -4.99 9.12
CA VAL A 333 -6.35 -4.29 9.23
C VAL A 333 -6.13 -2.98 9.98
N ILE A 334 -6.52 -1.87 9.37
CA ILE A 334 -6.24 -0.53 9.87
C ILE A 334 -7.55 0.25 9.95
N ARG A 335 -7.98 0.64 11.15
CA ARG A 335 -9.21 1.45 11.36
C ARG A 335 -10.47 0.85 10.70
N CYS A 336 -10.57 -0.48 10.61
CA CYS A 336 -11.78 -1.15 10.15
C CYS A 336 -12.49 -1.80 11.35
N PRO A 337 -13.83 -1.80 11.39
CA PRO A 337 -14.58 -2.66 12.30
C PRO A 337 -14.32 -4.13 11.96
N VAL A 338 -14.02 -4.94 12.97
CA VAL A 338 -13.83 -6.39 12.85
C VAL A 338 -14.87 -7.11 13.68
N GLY A 339 -15.16 -8.36 13.32
CA GLY A 339 -16.16 -9.18 13.99
C GLY A 339 -15.98 -10.65 13.67
N ALA A 340 -16.82 -11.48 14.28
CA ALA A 340 -16.68 -12.93 14.21
C ALA A 340 -16.60 -13.42 12.75
N LEU A 341 -15.59 -14.24 12.46
CA LEU A 341 -15.45 -14.87 11.16
C LEU A 341 -16.23 -16.18 11.13
N THR A 342 -16.88 -16.45 10.00
CA THR A 342 -17.51 -17.75 9.72
C THR A 342 -16.49 -18.79 9.25
N VAL A 343 -15.31 -18.32 8.84
CA VAL A 343 -14.24 -19.11 8.25
C VAL A 343 -12.90 -18.74 8.91
N PRO A 344 -12.01 -19.72 9.18
CA PRO A 344 -10.67 -19.41 9.66
C PRO A 344 -9.89 -18.45 8.75
N LEU A 345 -9.22 -17.46 9.35
CA LEU A 345 -8.25 -16.62 8.64
C LEU A 345 -6.86 -17.26 8.75
N LEU A 346 -6.33 -17.73 7.63
CA LEU A 346 -4.97 -18.29 7.56
C LEU A 346 -3.98 -17.19 7.20
N ALA A 347 -3.27 -16.66 8.19
CA ALA A 347 -2.28 -15.62 7.94
C ALA A 347 -1.14 -15.73 8.94
N ASP A 348 0.10 -15.89 8.47
CA ASP A 348 1.25 -16.04 9.36
C ASP A 348 1.41 -14.85 10.32
N LYS A 349 1.22 -13.64 9.79
CA LYS A 349 1.31 -12.39 10.54
C LYS A 349 -0.01 -11.65 10.44
N LEU A 350 -0.60 -11.31 11.59
CA LEU A 350 -1.78 -10.45 11.68
C LEU A 350 -1.42 -9.13 12.36
N SER A 351 -1.70 -8.01 11.71
CA SER A 351 -1.51 -6.67 12.26
C SER A 351 -2.86 -5.97 12.36
N LEU A 352 -3.27 -5.60 13.57
CA LEU A 352 -4.48 -4.85 13.85
C LEU A 352 -4.09 -3.48 14.39
N ARG A 353 -4.43 -2.44 13.64
CA ARG A 353 -4.00 -1.08 13.93
C ARG A 353 -5.19 -0.16 14.11
N ARG A 354 -5.23 0.55 15.25
CA ARG A 354 -6.27 1.54 15.57
C ARG A 354 -7.68 0.97 15.41
N ILE A 355 -7.92 -0.23 15.93
CA ILE A 355 -9.26 -0.84 15.95
C ILE A 355 -10.01 -0.24 17.14
N THR A 356 -10.66 0.90 16.93
CA THR A 356 -11.36 1.66 17.98
C THR A 356 -12.86 1.38 18.02
N ASP A 357 -13.43 1.01 16.89
CA ASP A 357 -14.87 0.96 16.69
C ASP A 357 -15.29 -0.51 16.60
N GLY A 358 -15.97 -1.00 17.65
CA GLY A 358 -16.45 -2.38 17.73
C GLY A 358 -16.62 -2.88 19.15
N ASP A 359 -17.37 -3.96 19.32
CA ASP A 359 -17.44 -4.69 20.58
C ASP A 359 -16.10 -5.42 20.82
N PRO A 360 -15.43 -5.28 21.97
CA PRO A 360 -14.27 -6.11 22.30
C PRO A 360 -14.51 -7.62 22.14
N ALA A 361 -15.75 -8.10 22.32
CA ALA A 361 -16.13 -9.49 22.10
C ALA A 361 -16.03 -9.91 20.61
N ASP A 362 -16.34 -9.00 19.70
CA ASP A 362 -16.23 -9.22 18.25
C ASP A 362 -14.77 -9.37 17.82
N LEU A 363 -13.87 -8.55 18.37
CA LEU A 363 -12.44 -8.68 18.16
C LEU A 363 -11.89 -9.99 18.78
N ALA A 364 -12.36 -10.36 19.97
CA ALA A 364 -12.00 -11.64 20.58
C ALA A 364 -12.39 -12.82 19.68
N ALA A 365 -13.62 -12.83 19.14
CA ALA A 365 -14.09 -13.84 18.21
C ALA A 365 -13.30 -13.85 16.89
N PHE A 366 -12.93 -12.68 16.37
CA PHE A 366 -12.06 -12.55 15.20
C PHE A 366 -10.68 -13.19 15.46
N ILE A 367 -10.06 -12.94 16.61
CA ILE A 367 -8.76 -13.56 16.95
C ILE A 367 -8.88 -15.07 17.20
N SER A 368 -9.98 -15.53 17.78
CA SER A 368 -10.19 -16.97 18.01
C SER A 368 -10.26 -17.79 16.72
N THR A 369 -10.64 -17.16 15.61
CA THR A 369 -10.74 -17.80 14.27
C THR A 369 -9.50 -17.57 13.40
N TRP A 370 -8.59 -16.69 13.81
CA TRP A 370 -7.33 -16.49 13.11
C TRP A 370 -6.30 -17.58 13.47
N GLU A 371 -5.53 -18.00 12.48
CA GLU A 371 -4.46 -18.97 12.62
C GLU A 371 -3.17 -18.42 12.03
N GLY A 372 -2.23 -18.07 12.93
CA GLY A 372 -0.94 -17.51 12.55
C GLY A 372 0.03 -17.47 13.72
N ARG A 373 1.30 -17.12 13.43
CA ARG A 373 2.40 -17.18 14.40
C ARG A 373 2.66 -15.83 15.07
N LYS A 374 2.34 -14.70 14.41
CA LYS A 374 2.66 -13.36 14.92
C LYS A 374 1.44 -12.45 14.92
N LEU A 375 1.10 -11.93 16.09
CA LEU A 375 0.03 -10.94 16.26
C LEU A 375 0.62 -9.60 16.65
N LYS A 376 0.25 -8.54 15.95
CA LYS A 376 0.57 -7.16 16.30
C LYS A 376 -0.70 -6.37 16.55
N LEU A 377 -0.79 -5.75 17.72
CA LEU A 377 -1.79 -4.75 18.08
C LEU A 377 -1.09 -3.40 18.17
N ASP A 378 -1.49 -2.43 17.35
CA ASP A 378 -0.89 -1.09 17.32
C ASP A 378 -1.95 -0.01 17.57
N ARG A 379 -1.76 0.78 18.63
CA ARG A 379 -2.68 1.86 19.04
C ARG A 379 -4.13 1.39 19.22
N CYS A 380 -4.32 0.19 19.76
CA CYS A 380 -5.65 -0.33 20.09
C CYS A 380 -6.06 0.09 21.53
N PRO A 381 -7.37 0.29 21.78
CA PRO A 381 -7.89 0.57 23.12
C PRO A 381 -7.58 -0.56 24.11
N ALA A 382 -7.42 -0.23 25.40
CA ALA A 382 -7.08 -1.20 26.44
C ALA A 382 -8.11 -2.36 26.52
N ALA A 383 -9.40 -2.05 26.45
CA ALA A 383 -10.47 -3.06 26.49
C ALA A 383 -10.39 -4.05 25.32
N ALA A 384 -10.01 -3.58 24.13
CA ALA A 384 -9.82 -4.42 22.96
C ALA A 384 -8.61 -5.35 23.13
N VAL A 385 -7.48 -4.82 23.61
CA VAL A 385 -6.29 -5.62 23.92
C VAL A 385 -6.61 -6.68 24.99
N ASP A 386 -7.30 -6.30 26.05
CA ASP A 386 -7.66 -7.21 27.14
C ASP A 386 -8.62 -8.32 26.69
N ALA A 387 -9.57 -8.02 25.80
CA ALA A 387 -10.45 -9.02 25.22
C ALA A 387 -9.69 -10.02 24.32
N VAL A 388 -8.72 -9.54 23.54
CA VAL A 388 -7.81 -10.40 22.79
C VAL A 388 -7.03 -11.31 23.72
N LEU A 389 -6.45 -10.77 24.81
CA LEU A 389 -5.70 -11.57 25.79
C LEU A 389 -6.56 -12.64 26.45
N ASP A 390 -7.82 -12.33 26.77
CA ASP A 390 -8.75 -13.32 27.30
C ASP A 390 -9.09 -14.41 26.28
N ALA A 391 -9.30 -14.05 25.01
CA ALA A 391 -9.57 -15.00 23.92
C ALA A 391 -8.44 -16.04 23.76
N LEU A 392 -7.19 -15.65 24.04
CA LEU A 392 -6.04 -16.57 24.02
C LEU A 392 -6.06 -17.63 25.14
N THR A 393 -6.93 -17.48 26.14
CA THR A 393 -7.04 -18.39 27.30
C THR A 393 -8.29 -19.26 27.29
N VAL A 394 -9.26 -18.96 26.44
CA VAL A 394 -10.53 -19.68 26.37
C VAL A 394 -10.40 -20.86 25.41
N ALA A 395 -10.75 -22.04 25.91
CA ALA A 395 -10.88 -23.23 25.09
C ALA A 395 -12.25 -23.20 24.38
N HIS A 396 -12.22 -23.39 23.06
CA HIS A 396 -13.41 -23.51 22.24
C HIS A 396 -13.68 -24.98 21.93
N ASP A 397 -14.92 -25.40 22.11
CA ASP A 397 -15.38 -26.72 21.69
C ASP A 397 -15.45 -26.74 20.16
N SER A 398 -14.76 -27.69 19.55
CA SER A 398 -14.84 -27.94 18.11
C SER A 398 -16.09 -28.75 17.79
N SER A 399 -16.83 -28.34 16.76
CA SER A 399 -18.08 -28.99 16.34
C SER A 399 -17.93 -30.43 15.83
N GLU A 400 -16.71 -30.90 15.55
CA GLU A 400 -16.47 -32.18 14.87
C GLU A 400 -15.88 -33.29 15.78
N GLY A 401 -16.02 -33.16 17.11
CA GLY A 401 -15.44 -34.14 18.04
C GLY A 401 -13.91 -34.08 18.14
N ASP A 402 -13.30 -33.05 17.54
CA ASP A 402 -11.92 -32.69 17.79
C ASP A 402 -11.72 -32.32 19.27
N ALA A 403 -10.47 -32.42 19.73
CA ALA A 403 -10.12 -31.93 21.06
C ALA A 403 -10.34 -30.41 21.13
N PRO A 404 -10.75 -29.85 22.29
CA PRO A 404 -10.92 -28.41 22.45
C PRO A 404 -9.65 -27.65 22.02
N ARG A 405 -9.80 -26.44 21.52
CA ARG A 405 -8.68 -25.63 21.00
C ARG A 405 -8.69 -24.23 21.62
N LEU A 406 -7.51 -23.71 21.96
CA LEU A 406 -7.38 -22.30 22.33
C LEU A 406 -7.42 -21.43 21.07
N GLY A 407 -7.94 -20.20 21.20
CA GLY A 407 -7.91 -19.20 20.14
C GLY A 407 -6.48 -18.87 19.67
N ALA A 408 -6.35 -18.42 18.42
CA ALA A 408 -5.05 -18.15 17.78
C ALA A 408 -4.06 -19.32 17.97
N ARG A 409 -4.43 -20.51 17.47
CA ARG A 409 -3.78 -21.77 17.83
C ARG A 409 -2.26 -21.76 17.64
N PHE A 410 -1.76 -21.07 16.61
CA PHE A 410 -0.33 -21.05 16.28
C PHE A 410 0.43 -19.83 16.82
N LEU A 411 -0.21 -18.96 17.60
CA LEU A 411 0.39 -17.72 18.06
C LEU A 411 1.62 -17.98 18.95
N ARG A 412 2.75 -17.38 18.58
CA ARG A 412 4.05 -17.45 19.27
C ARG A 412 4.60 -16.10 19.69
N GLU A 413 4.37 -15.08 18.89
CA GLU A 413 4.89 -13.74 19.09
C GLU A 413 3.73 -12.73 19.16
N LEU A 414 3.69 -11.96 20.25
CA LEU A 414 2.71 -10.89 20.45
C LEU A 414 3.42 -9.53 20.50
N HIS A 415 3.00 -8.59 19.66
CA HIS A 415 3.52 -7.23 19.63
C HIS A 415 2.43 -6.26 20.06
N LEU A 416 2.65 -5.52 21.15
CA LEU A 416 1.77 -4.47 21.63
C LEU A 416 2.49 -3.13 21.47
N THR A 417 2.03 -2.29 20.55
CA THR A 417 2.68 -1.01 20.22
C THR A 417 1.76 0.15 20.52
N SER A 418 2.18 1.04 21.43
CA SER A 418 1.45 2.26 21.80
C SER A 418 -0.04 2.02 22.11
N CYS A 419 -0.37 0.85 22.68
CA CYS A 419 -1.71 0.50 23.13
C CYS A 419 -2.04 1.21 24.45
N GLY A 420 -3.33 1.32 24.78
CA GLY A 420 -3.78 1.88 26.07
C GLY A 420 -3.29 1.11 27.29
N GLU A 421 -3.72 1.51 28.50
CA GLU A 421 -3.38 0.83 29.77
C GLU A 421 -4.06 -0.55 29.89
N PHE A 422 -3.61 -1.53 29.11
CA PHE A 422 -4.08 -2.92 29.16
C PHE A 422 -3.64 -3.62 30.45
N SER A 423 -4.32 -4.69 30.81
CA SER A 423 -4.06 -5.48 32.01
C SER A 423 -2.88 -6.43 31.83
N PHE A 424 -1.77 -6.14 32.51
CA PHE A 424 -0.62 -7.06 32.51
C PHE A 424 -0.94 -8.42 33.13
N ALA A 425 -1.83 -8.47 34.13
CA ALA A 425 -2.28 -9.72 34.72
C ALA A 425 -2.95 -10.65 33.69
N ARG A 426 -3.71 -10.08 32.74
CA ARG A 426 -4.30 -10.85 31.62
C ARG A 426 -3.23 -11.33 30.65
N LEU A 427 -2.23 -10.50 30.34
CA LEU A 427 -1.09 -10.88 29.50
C LEU A 427 -0.34 -12.07 30.13
N ARG A 428 0.02 -11.97 31.41
CA ARG A 428 0.66 -13.04 32.16
C ARG A 428 -0.17 -14.33 32.13
N ARG A 429 -1.48 -14.24 32.41
CA ARG A 429 -2.38 -15.40 32.37
C ARG A 429 -2.40 -16.06 30.98
N ALA A 430 -2.37 -15.27 29.91
CA ALA A 430 -2.30 -15.79 28.55
C ALA A 430 -1.05 -16.64 28.30
N PHE A 431 0.11 -16.21 28.80
CA PHE A 431 1.33 -17.03 28.76
C PHE A 431 1.19 -18.32 29.57
N GLU A 432 0.78 -18.21 30.83
CA GLU A 432 0.70 -19.36 31.76
C GLU A 432 -0.27 -20.44 31.25
N VAL A 433 -1.47 -20.04 30.79
CA VAL A 433 -2.48 -20.98 30.27
C VAL A 433 -1.99 -21.68 29.01
N ARG A 434 -1.43 -20.93 28.06
CA ARG A 434 -0.95 -21.53 26.80
C ARG A 434 0.25 -22.44 27.01
N GLN A 435 1.16 -22.08 27.91
CA GLN A 435 2.29 -22.93 28.28
C GLN A 435 1.82 -24.24 28.89
N ALA A 436 0.91 -24.19 29.87
CA ALA A 436 0.34 -25.38 30.50
C ALA A 436 -0.40 -26.26 29.48
N TRP A 437 -1.11 -25.65 28.53
CA TRP A 437 -1.80 -26.37 27.46
C TRP A 437 -0.84 -27.09 26.53
N ALA A 438 0.24 -26.42 26.11
CA ALA A 438 1.28 -27.00 25.27
C ALA A 438 2.00 -28.17 25.96
N GLU A 439 2.36 -28.00 27.25
CA GLU A 439 2.98 -29.06 28.05
C GLU A 439 2.07 -30.28 28.24
N ALA A 440 0.78 -30.06 28.50
CA ALA A 440 -0.19 -31.15 28.67
C ALA A 440 -0.37 -32.01 27.41
N ARG A 441 -0.09 -31.45 26.22
CA ARG A 441 -0.13 -32.16 24.94
C ARG A 441 1.23 -32.66 24.46
N GLY A 442 2.27 -32.49 25.26
CA GLY A 442 3.62 -32.92 24.89
C GLY A 442 4.19 -32.14 23.72
N TRP A 443 3.80 -30.87 23.56
CA TRP A 443 4.38 -30.00 22.54
C TRP A 443 5.89 -29.90 22.74
N THR A 444 6.65 -30.06 21.65
CA THR A 444 8.11 -29.88 21.63
C THR A 444 8.50 -28.96 20.48
N LEU A 445 9.65 -28.28 20.61
CA LEU A 445 10.16 -27.38 19.57
C LEU A 445 10.44 -28.11 18.24
N GLU A 446 10.66 -29.43 18.27
CA GLU A 446 10.96 -30.25 17.09
C GLU A 446 9.69 -30.66 16.31
N LEU A 447 8.52 -30.66 16.95
CA LEU A 447 7.21 -30.97 16.34
C LEU A 447 6.62 -29.79 15.54
N ASP A 448 7.41 -28.74 15.29
CA ASP A 448 7.01 -27.50 14.60
C ASP A 448 6.41 -27.71 13.19
N ARG A 449 6.63 -28.88 12.59
CA ARG A 449 6.16 -29.20 11.23
C ARG A 449 4.79 -29.86 11.16
N ASP A 450 4.32 -30.46 12.25
CA ASP A 450 3.07 -31.20 12.26
C ASP A 450 1.98 -30.32 12.87
N TRP A 451 0.96 -30.04 12.06
CA TRP A 451 -0.15 -29.09 12.27
C TRP A 451 -1.07 -29.40 13.47
N ALA A 452 -0.61 -30.21 14.42
CA ALA A 452 -1.48 -30.96 15.30
C ALA A 452 -1.91 -30.24 16.59
N ASP A 453 -1.32 -29.12 17.01
CA ASP A 453 -1.66 -28.54 18.32
C ASP A 453 -1.43 -27.03 18.53
N THR A 454 -1.98 -26.51 19.64
CA THR A 454 -1.79 -25.13 20.11
C THR A 454 -0.34 -24.88 20.54
N SER A 455 0.29 -23.85 19.97
CA SER A 455 1.66 -23.41 20.33
C SER A 455 1.68 -22.56 21.61
N PRO A 456 2.72 -22.71 22.46
CA PRO A 456 2.93 -21.80 23.59
C PRO A 456 3.28 -20.39 23.07
N LEU A 457 2.92 -19.38 23.86
CA LEU A 457 3.36 -18.01 23.58
C LEU A 457 4.81 -17.88 24.03
N THR A 458 5.71 -17.61 23.08
CA THR A 458 7.16 -17.61 23.34
C THR A 458 7.69 -16.25 23.71
N MET A 459 7.09 -15.18 23.16
CA MET A 459 7.59 -13.82 23.34
C MET A 459 6.49 -12.79 23.17
N ALA A 460 6.56 -11.74 24.00
CA ALA A 460 5.77 -10.53 23.82
C ALA A 460 6.69 -9.31 23.80
N PHE A 461 6.47 -8.42 22.84
CA PHE A 461 7.15 -7.13 22.75
C PHE A 461 6.15 -6.03 23.07
N VAL A 462 6.47 -5.21 24.07
CA VAL A 462 5.63 -4.08 24.44
C VAL A 462 6.41 -2.79 24.23
N THR A 463 5.90 -1.95 23.32
CA THR A 463 6.49 -0.65 22.98
C THR A 463 5.52 0.46 23.37
N GLY A 464 6.02 1.57 23.92
CA GLY A 464 5.21 2.71 24.36
C GLY A 464 4.97 2.73 25.86
N ARG A 465 3.76 3.12 26.28
CA ARG A 465 3.42 3.33 27.70
C ARG A 465 3.34 2.00 28.45
N ARG A 466 4.14 1.86 29.51
CA ARG A 466 4.13 0.68 30.39
C ARG A 466 2.84 0.66 31.25
N PRO A 467 2.05 -0.43 31.25
CA PRO A 467 0.95 -0.59 32.20
C PRO A 467 1.49 -0.67 33.63
N ALA A 468 0.65 -0.30 34.60
CA ALA A 468 0.99 -0.46 36.00
C ALA A 468 1.10 -1.96 36.34
N LEU A 469 2.22 -2.35 36.92
CA LEU A 469 2.44 -3.73 37.36
C LEU A 469 2.10 -3.88 38.83
N SER A 470 1.36 -4.93 39.17
CA SER A 470 1.28 -5.38 40.55
C SER A 470 2.65 -5.90 41.01
N ARG A 471 2.83 -6.06 42.32
CA ARG A 471 4.06 -6.65 42.85
C ARG A 471 4.29 -8.05 42.30
N ASP A 472 3.25 -8.88 42.27
CA ASP A 472 3.33 -10.26 41.81
C ASP A 472 3.64 -10.34 40.31
N ASP A 473 3.11 -9.40 39.52
CA ASP A 473 3.38 -9.29 38.08
C ASP A 473 4.81 -8.84 37.79
N GLN A 474 5.33 -7.91 38.59
CA GLN A 474 6.73 -7.47 38.51
C GLN A 474 7.67 -8.64 38.86
N GLU A 475 7.38 -9.37 39.94
CA GLU A 475 8.17 -10.54 40.34
C GLU A 475 8.13 -11.67 39.28
N TRP A 476 7.00 -11.84 38.58
CA TRP A 476 6.88 -12.79 37.48
C TRP A 476 7.68 -12.33 36.25
N HIS A 477 7.52 -11.07 35.86
CA HIS A 477 8.21 -10.47 34.72
C HIS A 477 9.74 -10.61 34.84
N ASP A 478 10.28 -10.34 36.03
CA ASP A 478 11.72 -10.38 36.26
C ASP A 478 12.31 -11.80 36.21
N LYS A 479 11.47 -12.84 36.25
CA LYS A 479 11.89 -14.25 36.20
C LYS A 479 11.83 -14.86 34.80
N THR A 480 10.95 -14.40 33.92
CA THR A 480 10.59 -15.16 32.71
C THR A 480 11.27 -14.68 31.41
N ASP A 481 11.74 -13.44 31.31
CA ASP A 481 12.29 -12.81 30.07
C ASP A 481 11.42 -12.97 28.80
N VAL A 482 10.18 -13.46 28.94
CA VAL A 482 9.26 -13.67 27.81
C VAL A 482 8.57 -12.38 27.39
N VAL A 483 8.54 -11.35 28.24
CA VAL A 483 7.99 -10.02 27.92
C VAL A 483 9.13 -9.00 27.86
N ARG A 484 9.32 -8.39 26.69
CA ARG A 484 10.37 -7.38 26.46
C ARG A 484 9.77 -6.00 26.30
N TRP A 485 10.19 -5.08 27.16
CA TRP A 485 9.85 -3.66 27.06
C TRP A 485 10.81 -2.95 26.13
N ILE A 486 10.28 -2.32 25.08
CA ILE A 486 11.04 -1.50 24.15
C ILE A 486 10.67 -0.04 24.42
N PRO A 487 11.61 0.82 24.88
CA PRO A 487 11.32 2.23 25.04
C PRO A 487 10.97 2.84 23.68
N GLU A 488 9.91 3.65 23.64
CA GLU A 488 9.55 4.41 22.44
C GLU A 488 10.69 5.39 22.15
N ARG A 489 11.30 5.31 20.96
CA ARG A 489 12.30 6.29 20.53
C ARG A 489 11.58 7.63 20.37
N SER A 490 11.87 8.54 21.29
CA SER A 490 11.38 9.92 21.31
C SER A 490 11.77 10.69 20.06
#